data_AF-A0A366XBL8-F1
#
_entry.id   AF-A0A366XBL8-F1
#
_cell.length_a   1.000
_cell.length_b   1.000
_cell.length_c   1.000
_cell.angle_alpha   90.00
_cell.angle_beta   90.00
_cell.angle_gamma   90.00
#
_symmetry.space_group_name_H-M   'P 1'
#
loop_
_entity.id
_entity.type
_entity.pdbx_description
1 polymer ?
#
loop_
_entity_poly.entity_id
_entity_poly.type
_entity_poly.pdbx_seq_one_letter_code
_entity_poly.pdbx_strand_id
1 'polypeptide(L)'
;MNDLINDKLARLLTDLDNLPYMGRRDRIVNEVLESSGVYMIPNEAMPGRQFICVLDLHGIRATGTDEADMITNWIDAAQDQRAAA
;
A
#
# COMPACT_ATOMS: atom_id res chain seq x y z
N MET A 1 -15.03 15.15 3.70
CA MET A 1 -13.99 14.76 2.73
C MET A 1 -13.21 13.54 3.21
N ASN A 2 -13.07 13.31 4.53
CA ASN A 2 -12.53 12.05 5.08
C ASN A 2 -13.40 10.80 4.80
N ASP A 3 -14.73 10.91 4.80
CA ASP A 3 -15.62 9.77 4.49
C ASP A 3 -15.34 9.13 3.14
N LEU A 4 -15.02 9.92 2.11
CA LEU A 4 -14.80 9.38 0.77
C LEU A 4 -13.49 8.59 0.67
N ILE A 5 -12.49 8.94 1.48
CA ILE A 5 -11.20 8.24 1.54
C ILE A 5 -11.38 6.95 2.35
N ASN A 6 -12.11 7.01 3.47
CA ASN A 6 -12.43 5.84 4.27
C ASN A 6 -13.28 4.80 3.51
N ASP A 7 -14.25 5.25 2.70
CA ASP A 7 -15.07 4.36 1.86
C ASP A 7 -14.24 3.66 0.77
N LYS A 8 -13.34 4.40 0.11
CA LYS A 8 -12.40 3.84 -0.87
C LYS A 8 -11.43 2.85 -0.24
N LEU A 9 -10.87 3.18 0.93
CA LEU A 9 -9.98 2.31 1.69
C LEU A 9 -10.68 1.00 2.08
N ALA A 10 -11.90 1.08 2.62
CA ALA A 10 -12.68 -0.09 3.00
C ALA A 10 -13.02 -0.99 1.79
N ARG A 11 -13.36 -0.37 0.65
CA ARG A 11 -13.60 -1.10 -0.60
C ARG A 11 -12.34 -1.78 -1.12
N LEU A 12 -11.20 -1.09 -1.06
CA LEU A 12 -9.91 -1.66 -1.46
C LEU A 12 -9.53 -2.86 -0.57
N LEU A 13 -9.61 -2.72 0.76
CA LEU A 13 -9.29 -3.83 1.68
C LEU A 13 -10.16 -5.06 1.45
N THR A 14 -11.44 -4.86 1.12
CA THR A 14 -12.37 -5.95 0.79
C THR A 14 -11.99 -6.66 -0.52
N ASP A 15 -11.53 -5.90 -1.52
CA ASP A 15 -11.04 -6.43 -2.78
C ASP A 15 -9.74 -7.24 -2.58
N LEU A 16 -8.82 -6.73 -1.75
CA LEU A 16 -7.56 -7.40 -1.44
C LEU A 16 -7.73 -8.73 -0.70
N ASP A 17 -8.73 -8.85 0.17
CA ASP A 17 -8.99 -10.09 0.93
C ASP A 17 -9.23 -11.30 0.01
N ASN A 18 -9.95 -11.07 -1.10
CA ASN A 18 -10.32 -12.10 -2.07
C ASN A 18 -9.23 -12.40 -3.10
N LEU A 19 -8.15 -11.62 -3.13
CA LEU A 19 -7.10 -11.73 -4.16
C LEU A 19 -5.86 -12.48 -3.65
N PRO A 20 -5.21 -13.29 -4.51
CA PRO A 20 -3.88 -13.81 -4.23
C PRO A 20 -2.85 -12.67 -4.25
N TYR A 21 -1.65 -12.90 -3.70
CA TYR A 21 -0.60 -11.88 -3.56
C TYR A 21 -0.35 -11.06 -4.85
N MET A 22 -0.25 -11.73 -6.02
CA MET A 22 -0.09 -11.02 -7.30
C MET A 22 -1.27 -10.10 -7.65
N GLY A 23 -2.50 -10.53 -7.35
CA GLY A 23 -3.69 -9.70 -7.55
C GLY A 23 -3.74 -8.52 -6.57
N ARG A 24 -3.30 -8.72 -5.32
CA ARG A 24 -3.21 -7.64 -4.33
C ARG A 24 -2.24 -6.56 -4.76
N ARG A 25 -1.06 -6.96 -5.24
CA ARG A 25 -0.06 -6.06 -5.79
C ARG A 25 -0.63 -5.22 -6.94
N ASP A 26 -1.21 -5.88 -7.94
CA ASP A 26 -1.76 -5.20 -9.12
C ASP A 26 -2.85 -4.21 -8.73
N ARG A 27 -3.76 -4.61 -7.83
CA ARG A 27 -4.82 -3.74 -7.32
C ARG A 27 -4.28 -2.53 -6.55
N ILE A 28 -3.28 -2.71 -5.69
CA ILE A 28 -2.63 -1.61 -4.94
C ILE A 28 -1.94 -0.65 -5.92
N VAL A 29 -1.19 -1.16 -6.90
CA VAL A 29 -0.52 -0.32 -7.90
C VAL A 29 -1.55 0.47 -8.71
N ASN A 30 -2.64 -0.18 -9.15
CA ASN A 30 -3.70 0.51 -9.87
C ASN A 30 -4.35 1.61 -9.01
N GLU A 31 -4.67 1.31 -7.75
CA GLU A 31 -5.25 2.30 -6.84
C GLU A 31 -4.28 3.47 -6.56
N VAL A 32 -2.97 3.21 -6.47
CA VAL A 32 -1.94 4.26 -6.38
C VAL A 32 -1.98 5.17 -7.61
N LEU A 33 -2.08 4.60 -8.82
CA LEU A 33 -2.20 5.37 -10.05
C LEU A 33 -3.48 6.20 -10.09
N GLU A 34 -4.61 5.63 -9.63
CA GLU A 34 -5.92 6.30 -9.60
C GLU A 34 -6.00 7.40 -8.52
N SER A 35 -5.34 7.20 -7.38
CA SER A 35 -5.38 8.11 -6.22
C SER A 35 -4.16 9.04 -6.12
N SER A 36 -3.25 9.01 -7.10
CA SER A 36 -1.98 9.76 -7.08
C SER A 36 -1.13 9.49 -5.82
N GLY A 37 -1.09 8.24 -5.38
CA GLY A 37 -0.25 7.78 -4.27
C GLY A 37 1.24 7.65 -4.66
N VAL A 38 2.05 7.16 -3.72
CA VAL A 38 3.46 6.84 -3.95
C VAL A 38 3.64 5.33 -3.91
N TYR A 39 4.22 4.77 -4.97
CA TYR A 39 4.67 3.38 -5.01
C TYR A 39 6.11 3.36 -5.51
N MET A 40 7.07 3.22 -4.59
CA MET A 40 8.49 3.30 -4.89
C MET A 40 9.19 2.00 -4.54
N ILE A 41 9.75 1.36 -5.56
CA ILE A 41 10.65 0.21 -5.43
C ILE A 41 12.02 0.64 -5.95
N PRO A 42 13.08 0.61 -5.13
CA PRO A 42 14.41 0.95 -5.60
C PRO A 42 14.87 -0.07 -6.65
N ASN A 43 15.15 0.41 -7.86
CA ASN A 43 15.46 -0.43 -9.02
C ASN A 43 16.93 -0.89 -9.08
N GLU A 44 17.83 -0.28 -8.30
CA GLU A 44 19.25 -0.61 -8.34
C GLU A 44 19.85 -0.69 -6.95
N ALA A 45 20.65 -1.73 -6.76
CA ALA A 45 21.40 -1.93 -5.54
C ALA A 45 22.52 -0.89 -5.40
N MET A 46 22.21 0.38 -5.08
CA MET A 46 23.25 1.39 -4.84
C MET A 46 24.08 0.99 -3.62
N PRO A 47 25.39 0.74 -3.78
CA PRO A 47 26.24 0.36 -2.66
C PRO A 47 26.25 1.48 -1.62
N GLY A 48 25.81 1.17 -0.40
CA GLY A 48 25.76 2.11 0.74
C GLY A 48 24.40 2.74 1.04
N ARG A 49 23.32 2.41 0.32
CA ARG A 49 21.94 2.79 0.69
C ARG A 49 21.10 1.57 1.06
N GLN A 50 20.33 1.68 2.14
CA GLN A 50 19.31 0.68 2.47
C GLN A 50 18.21 0.71 1.40
N PHE A 51 17.89 -0.46 0.84
CA PHE A 51 16.76 -0.63 -0.08
C PHE A 51 15.48 -0.59 0.72
N ILE A 52 14.84 0.58 0.74
CA ILE A 52 13.55 0.76 1.39
C ILE A 52 12.52 0.96 0.30
N CYS A 53 11.62 0.00 0.17
CA CYS A 53 10.40 0.14 -0.61
C CYS A 53 9.45 1.05 0.17
N VAL A 54 8.75 1.96 -0.52
CA VAL A 54 7.84 2.93 0.10
C VAL A 54 6.50 2.91 -0.60
N LEU A 55 5.43 2.76 0.18
CA LEU A 55 4.05 2.85 -0.26
C LEU A 55 3.34 3.94 0.54
N ASP A 56 2.79 4.93 -0.16
CA ASP A 56 1.92 5.95 0.42
C ASP A 56 0.59 5.95 -0.34
N LEU A 57 -0.49 5.56 0.33
CA LEU A 57 -1.80 5.43 -0.26
C LEU A 57 -2.88 5.67 0.80
N HIS A 58 -3.92 6.44 0.45
CA HIS A 58 -5.03 6.81 1.35
C HIS A 58 -4.60 7.48 2.67
N GLY A 59 -3.44 8.15 2.66
CA GLY A 59 -2.86 8.78 3.87
C GLY A 59 -2.13 7.80 4.80
N ILE A 60 -1.97 6.54 4.38
CA ILE A 60 -1.20 5.52 5.08
C ILE A 60 0.13 5.35 4.37
N ARG A 61 1.20 5.55 5.13
CA ARG A 61 2.56 5.33 4.65
C ARG A 61 3.16 4.09 5.28
N ALA A 62 3.63 3.17 4.44
CA ALA A 62 4.35 1.98 4.84
C ALA A 62 5.69 1.89 4.12
N THR A 63 6.62 1.22 4.77
CA THR A 63 7.94 0.93 4.23
C THR A 63 8.26 -0.55 4.42
N GLY A 64 9.09 -1.11 3.56
CA GLY A 64 9.58 -2.47 3.71
C GLY A 64 10.94 -2.68 3.09
N THR A 65 11.60 -3.78 3.47
CA THR A 65 12.88 -4.20 2.87
C THR A 65 12.72 -4.72 1.44
N ASP A 66 11.51 -5.13 1.09
CA ASP A 66 11.10 -5.62 -0.22
C ASP A 66 9.63 -5.24 -0.49
N GLU A 67 9.18 -5.49 -1.72
CA GLU A 67 7.83 -5.17 -2.16
C GLU A 67 6.75 -5.90 -1.34
N ALA A 68 6.98 -7.16 -0.98
CA ALA A 68 5.99 -7.97 -0.25
C ALA A 68 5.85 -7.51 1.20
N ASP A 69 6.98 -7.21 1.85
CA ASP A 69 7.03 -6.65 3.20
C ASP A 69 6.33 -5.29 3.25
N MET A 70 6.65 -4.40 2.30
CA MET A 70 5.99 -3.10 2.18
C MET A 70 4.47 -3.21 2.01
N ILE A 71 4.00 -4.10 1.13
CA ILE A 71 2.57 -4.33 0.91
C ILE A 71 1.91 -4.89 2.17
N THR A 72 2.54 -5.84 2.85
CA THR A 72 2.01 -6.44 4.07
C THR A 72 1.91 -5.42 5.19
N ASN A 73 2.96 -4.62 5.40
CA ASN A 73 2.98 -3.53 6.39
C ASN A 73 1.91 -2.47 6.08
N TRP A 74 1.68 -2.17 4.80
CA TRP A 74 0.62 -1.24 4.41
C TRP A 74 -0.78 -1.79 4.69
N ILE A 75 -1.03 -3.07 4.37
CA ILE A 75 -2.32 -3.71 4.63
C ILE A 75 -2.61 -3.75 6.13
N ASP A 76 -1.62 -4.07 6.96
CA ASP A 76 -1.75 -4.07 8.42
C ASP A 76 -2.13 -2.67 8.95
N ALA A 77 -1.37 -1.65 8.54
CA ALA A 77 -1.67 -0.26 8.91
C ALA A 77 -3.03 0.23 8.38
N ALA A 78 -3.44 -0.22 7.20
CA ALA A 78 -4.74 0.09 6.61
C ALA A 78 -5.90 -0.56 7.39
N GLN A 79 -5.71 -1.79 7.88
CA GLN A 79 -6.69 -2.45 8.74
C GLN A 79 -6.81 -1.76 10.10
N ASP A 80 -5.68 -1.35 10.69
CA ASP A 80 -5.67 -0.59 11.94
C ASP A 80 -6.39 0.76 11.78
N GLN A 81 -6.09 1.51 10.71
CA GLN A 81 -6.76 2.78 10.44
C GLN A 81 -8.26 2.60 10.20
N ARG A 82 -8.68 1.52 9.52
CA ARG A 82 -10.10 1.20 9.34
C ARG A 82 -10.78 0.86 10.68
N ALA A 83 -10.09 0.18 11.59
CA ALA A 83 -10.64 -0.15 12.91
C ALA A 83 -10.73 1.07 13.84
N ALA A 84 -9.88 2.09 13.62
CA ALA A 84 -9.85 3.32 14.40
C ALA A 84 -10.85 4.41 13.92
N ALA A 85 -11.45 4.25 12.74
CA ALA A 85 -12.39 5.18 12.12
C ALA A 85 -13.86 4.80 12.40
#